data_AF-A0A3B9Q3M3-F1
#
_entry.id   AF-A0A3B9Q3M3-F1
#
_cell.length_a   1.000
_cell.length_b   1.000
_cell.length_c   1.000
_cell.angle_alpha   90.00
_cell.angle_beta   90.00
_cell.angle_gamma   90.00
#
_symmetry.space_group_name_H-M   'P 1'
#
loop_
_entity.id
_entity.type
_entity.pdbx_description
1 polymer ?
#
loop_
_entity_poly.entity_id
_entity_poly.type
_entity_poly.pdbx_seq_one_letter_code
_entity_poly.pdbx_strand_id
1 'polypeptide(L)'
;DLDLYLKPEDMLTVGLVCLDDGKWKGNHQVVIPPQWLQLSTQPLVKVNEHDHYGFGWWVNHNQDEGCISTYSACGVGGQRIVIIPERKSVVVTISLTSLYSHSESLDDAICAYFSQ
;
A
#
# COMPACT_ATOMS: atom_id res chain seq x y z
N ASP A 1 -24.43 4.95 -4.36
CA ASP A 1 -23.34 5.61 -3.63
C ASP A 1 -22.94 4.87 -2.38
N LEU A 2 -22.14 3.80 -2.52
CA LEU A 2 -21.51 3.10 -1.40
C LEU A 2 -19.97 3.10 -1.51
N ASP A 3 -19.43 3.88 -2.44
CA ASP A 3 -17.98 3.93 -2.70
C ASP A 3 -17.28 4.94 -1.79
N LEU A 4 -15.98 4.73 -1.60
CA LEU A 4 -15.11 5.59 -0.81
C LEU A 4 -14.47 6.67 -1.71
N TYR A 5 -14.69 7.94 -1.37
CA TYR A 5 -14.10 9.08 -2.06
C TYR A 5 -13.14 9.82 -1.12
N LEU A 6 -11.86 9.86 -1.48
CA LEU A 6 -10.81 10.53 -0.72
C LEU A 6 -10.00 11.42 -1.65
N LYS A 7 -9.46 12.52 -1.11
CA LYS A 7 -8.41 13.27 -1.81
C LYS A 7 -7.07 12.55 -1.66
N PRO A 8 -6.09 12.78 -2.55
CA PRO A 8 -4.75 12.21 -2.40
C PRO A 8 -4.11 12.50 -1.05
N GLU A 9 -4.35 13.67 -0.46
CA GLU A 9 -3.81 14.05 0.84
C GLU A 9 -4.42 13.24 1.99
N ASP A 10 -5.70 12.86 1.87
CA ASP A 10 -6.38 11.99 2.83
C ASP A 10 -5.85 10.55 2.72
N MET A 11 -5.62 10.08 1.49
CA MET A 11 -4.98 8.79 1.23
C MET A 11 -3.54 8.76 1.77
N LEU A 12 -2.78 9.83 1.58
CA LEU A 12 -1.42 9.98 2.10
C LEU A 12 -1.43 9.96 3.63
N THR A 13 -2.41 10.61 4.25
CA THR A 13 -2.63 10.58 5.69
C THR A 13 -2.79 9.14 6.19
N VAL A 14 -3.61 8.32 5.54
CA VAL A 14 -3.74 6.88 5.89
C VAL A 14 -2.40 6.17 5.79
N GLY A 15 -1.69 6.33 4.67
CA GLY A 15 -0.38 5.68 4.48
C GLY A 15 0.65 6.12 5.51
N LEU A 16 0.68 7.41 5.89
CA LEU A 16 1.60 7.93 6.92
C LEU A 16 1.27 7.39 8.32
N VAL A 17 -0.01 7.25 8.66
CA VAL A 17 -0.43 6.60 9.91
C VAL A 17 0.03 5.14 9.93
N CYS A 18 -0.15 4.40 8.83
CA CYS A 18 0.33 3.03 8.70
C CYS A 18 1.87 2.94 8.80
N LEU A 19 2.59 3.90 8.21
CA LEU A 19 4.05 3.97 8.25
C LEU A 19 4.59 4.32 9.65
N ASP A 20 3.88 5.11 10.43
CA ASP A 20 4.23 5.51 11.81
C ASP A 20 3.61 4.59 12.87
N ASP A 21 3.52 3.28 12.57
CA ASP A 21 2.99 2.24 13.46
C ASP A 21 1.61 2.58 14.06
N GLY A 22 0.74 3.21 13.25
CA GLY A 22 -0.62 3.53 13.63
C GLY A 22 -0.78 4.80 14.46
N LYS A 23 0.27 5.63 14.56
CA LYS A 23 0.24 6.92 15.24
C LYS A 23 -0.17 8.03 14.28
N TRP A 24 -0.91 8.99 14.79
CA TRP A 24 -1.28 10.18 14.04
C TRP A 24 -0.35 11.36 14.37
N LYS A 25 0.26 11.97 13.34
CA LYS A 25 1.06 13.21 13.43
C LYS A 25 2.24 13.16 14.43
N GLY A 26 2.85 12.00 14.66
CA GLY A 26 3.92 11.86 15.67
C GLY A 26 3.44 12.13 17.11
N ASN A 27 2.12 12.19 17.32
CA ASN A 27 1.53 12.30 18.65
C ASN A 27 1.58 10.94 19.35
N HIS A 28 1.46 10.94 20.68
CA HIS A 28 1.31 9.71 21.47
C HIS A 28 -0.05 9.01 21.26
N GLN A 29 -0.93 9.55 20.40
CA GLN A 29 -2.23 8.96 20.11
C GLN A 29 -2.10 7.90 19.01
N VAL A 30 -2.28 6.65 19.42
CA VAL A 30 -2.39 5.49 18.53
C VAL A 30 -3.84 5.38 18.06
N VAL A 31 -4.06 5.53 16.76
CA VAL A 31 -5.38 5.39 16.13
C VAL A 31 -5.58 4.01 15.51
N ILE A 32 -4.49 3.30 15.19
CA ILE A 32 -4.51 1.89 14.80
C ILE A 32 -3.52 1.13 15.69
N PRO A 33 -3.91 0.07 16.41
CA PRO A 33 -2.97 -0.69 17.22
C PRO A 33 -1.81 -1.25 16.35
N PRO A 34 -0.54 -1.11 16.76
CA PRO A 34 0.60 -1.61 15.98
C PRO A 34 0.49 -3.11 15.69
N GLN A 35 -0.02 -3.90 16.65
CA GLN A 35 -0.22 -5.33 16.49
C GLN A 35 -1.29 -5.64 15.43
N TRP A 36 -2.29 -4.77 15.28
CA TRP A 36 -3.29 -4.90 14.23
C TRP A 36 -2.68 -4.60 12.86
N LEU A 37 -1.88 -3.52 12.74
CA LEU A 37 -1.17 -3.24 11.49
C LEU A 37 -0.30 -4.42 11.07
N GLN A 38 0.54 -4.91 11.98
CA GLN A 38 1.41 -6.06 11.74
C GLN A 38 0.63 -7.30 11.29
N LEU A 39 -0.51 -7.58 11.91
CA LEU A 39 -1.36 -8.71 11.51
C LEU A 39 -2.03 -8.46 10.14
N SER A 40 -2.55 -7.25 9.93
CA SER A 40 -3.32 -6.89 8.73
C SER A 40 -2.47 -6.84 7.46
N THR A 41 -1.18 -6.55 7.57
CA THR A 41 -0.25 -6.42 6.44
C THR A 41 0.66 -7.64 6.27
N GLN A 42 0.38 -8.74 6.98
CA GLN A 42 1.07 -10.01 6.76
C GLN A 42 0.56 -10.69 5.47
N PRO A 43 1.43 -11.45 4.77
CA PRO A 43 1.03 -12.26 3.61
C PRO A 43 0.22 -13.49 4.06
N LEU A 44 -1.00 -13.27 4.56
CA LEU A 44 -1.85 -14.31 5.16
C LEU A 44 -2.39 -15.30 4.12
N VAL A 45 -2.62 -14.84 2.90
CA VAL A 45 -3.14 -15.65 1.79
C VAL A 45 -2.25 -15.45 0.56
N LYS A 46 -1.76 -16.54 -0.03
CA LYS A 46 -1.12 -16.51 -1.35
C LYS A 46 -2.20 -16.48 -2.43
N VAL A 47 -2.26 -15.42 -3.22
CA VAL A 47 -3.26 -15.23 -4.29
C VAL A 47 -2.77 -15.85 -5.61
N ASN A 48 -1.50 -15.62 -5.95
CA ASN A 48 -0.81 -16.24 -7.09
C ASN A 48 0.70 -16.35 -6.78
N GLU A 49 1.56 -16.57 -7.78
CA GLU A 49 3.00 -16.74 -7.58
C GLU A 49 3.68 -15.51 -6.95
N HIS A 50 3.22 -14.31 -7.28
CA HIS A 50 3.80 -13.04 -6.87
C HIS A 50 2.99 -12.37 -5.76
N ASP A 51 1.67 -12.53 -5.76
CA ASP A 51 0.77 -11.78 -4.90
C ASP A 51 0.39 -12.50 -3.61
N HIS A 52 0.48 -11.75 -2.52
CA HIS A 52 -0.07 -12.13 -1.23
C HIS A 52 -1.08 -11.10 -0.75
N TYR A 53 -1.96 -11.51 0.15
CA TYR A 53 -3.04 -10.68 0.66
C TYR A 53 -3.19 -10.82 2.17
N GLY A 54 -3.43 -9.70 2.83
CA GLY A 54 -3.75 -9.56 4.25
C GLY A 54 -5.17 -9.04 4.45
N PHE A 55 -5.44 -8.36 5.57
CA PHE A 55 -6.76 -7.77 5.84
C PHE A 55 -6.96 -6.46 5.08
N GLY A 56 -7.28 -6.57 3.79
CA GLY A 56 -7.52 -5.40 2.92
C GLY A 56 -6.29 -4.91 2.16
N TRP A 57 -5.14 -5.56 2.35
CA TRP A 57 -3.85 -5.15 1.81
C TRP A 57 -3.31 -6.19 0.84
N TRP A 58 -2.85 -5.74 -0.32
CA TRP A 58 -1.91 -6.51 -1.12
C TRP A 58 -0.53 -6.43 -0.49
N VAL A 59 0.18 -7.54 -0.44
CA VAL A 59 1.51 -7.65 0.17
C VAL A 59 2.48 -8.15 -0.91
N ASN A 60 3.53 -7.36 -1.16
CA ASN A 60 4.48 -7.54 -2.26
C ASN A 60 3.79 -7.70 -3.63
N HIS A 61 2.82 -6.83 -3.90
CA HIS A 61 1.95 -6.93 -5.07
C HIS A 61 2.72 -6.75 -6.39
N ASN A 62 2.56 -7.68 -7.34
CA ASN A 62 3.23 -7.66 -8.65
C ASN A 62 4.76 -7.50 -8.54
N GLN A 63 5.38 -8.06 -7.50
CA GLN A 63 6.82 -7.95 -7.28
C GLN A 63 7.54 -9.28 -7.56
N ASP A 64 8.69 -9.18 -8.19
CA ASP A 64 9.65 -10.27 -8.31
C ASP A 64 10.48 -10.45 -7.03
N GLU A 65 11.12 -11.61 -6.90
CA GLU A 65 12.07 -11.86 -5.82
C GLU A 65 13.20 -10.81 -5.82
N GLY A 66 13.51 -10.26 -4.65
CA GLY A 66 14.55 -9.23 -4.48
C GLY A 66 14.05 -7.79 -4.58
N CYS A 67 12.78 -7.56 -4.93
CA CYS A 67 12.13 -6.27 -4.75
C CYS A 67 11.97 -5.92 -3.27
N ILE A 68 11.98 -4.61 -2.98
CA ILE A 68 11.71 -4.10 -1.63
C ILE A 68 10.30 -4.45 -1.16
N SER A 69 10.18 -4.83 0.12
CA SER A 69 8.91 -5.20 0.72
C SER A 69 7.93 -4.02 0.75
N THR A 70 6.71 -4.27 0.29
CA THR A 70 5.63 -3.29 0.30
C THR A 70 4.30 -3.90 0.72
N TYR A 71 3.40 -3.06 1.21
CA TYR A 71 1.99 -3.39 1.27
C TYR A 71 1.15 -2.24 0.75
N SER A 72 0.03 -2.55 0.10
CA SER A 72 -0.73 -1.56 -0.64
C SER A 72 -2.24 -1.80 -0.64
N ALA A 73 -2.98 -0.70 -0.62
CA ALA A 73 -4.42 -0.69 -0.88
C ALA A 73 -4.62 -0.33 -2.36
N CYS A 74 -5.18 -1.25 -3.13
CA CYS A 74 -5.31 -1.11 -4.59
C CYS A 74 -6.79 -1.04 -5.00
N GLY A 75 -7.22 0.15 -5.42
CA GLY A 75 -8.54 0.38 -5.99
C GLY A 75 -8.57 0.12 -7.50
N VAL A 76 -9.73 -0.30 -7.98
CA VAL A 76 -10.00 -0.37 -9.42
C VAL A 76 -9.86 1.04 -10.03
N GLY A 77 -9.20 1.13 -11.19
CA GLY A 77 -8.97 2.41 -11.89
C GLY A 77 -7.66 3.12 -11.58
N GLY A 78 -6.74 2.46 -10.86
CA GLY A 78 -5.37 2.95 -10.64
C GLY A 78 -5.17 3.73 -9.35
N GLN A 79 -6.11 3.63 -8.42
CA GLN A 79 -6.02 4.28 -7.10
C GLN A 79 -5.14 3.41 -6.19
N ARG A 80 -4.09 3.98 -5.61
CA ARG A 80 -3.12 3.22 -4.81
C ARG A 80 -2.70 4.01 -3.58
N ILE A 81 -2.52 3.29 -2.48
CA ILE A 81 -1.72 3.70 -1.33
C ILE A 81 -0.67 2.61 -1.17
N VAL A 82 0.59 2.90 -1.45
CA VAL A 82 1.71 1.94 -1.32
C VAL A 82 2.61 2.40 -0.18
N ILE A 83 2.79 1.54 0.81
CA ILE A 83 3.66 1.80 1.96
C ILE A 83 4.95 1.00 1.77
N ILE A 84 6.09 1.68 1.95
CA ILE A 84 7.44 1.13 1.79
C ILE A 84 8.18 1.32 3.12
N PRO A 85 8.01 0.41 4.09
CA PRO A 85 8.48 0.59 5.46
C PRO A 85 10.00 0.82 5.54
N GLU A 86 10.78 0.03 4.80
CA GLU A 86 12.24 0.08 4.81
C GLU A 86 12.80 1.43 4.33
N ARG A 87 12.03 2.17 3.51
CA ARG A 87 12.42 3.48 2.98
C ARG A 87 11.66 4.63 3.64
N LYS A 88 10.87 4.37 4.69
CA LYS A 88 10.03 5.37 5.38
C LYS A 88 9.23 6.22 4.39
N SER A 89 8.64 5.58 3.39
CA SER A 89 8.03 6.26 2.24
C SER A 89 6.62 5.75 1.98
N VAL A 90 5.77 6.64 1.47
CA VAL A 90 4.42 6.36 1.02
C VAL A 90 4.24 6.93 -0.39
N VAL A 91 3.72 6.12 -1.30
CA VAL A 91 3.35 6.54 -2.65
C VAL A 91 1.84 6.51 -2.77
N VAL A 92 1.25 7.60 -3.28
CA VAL A 92 -0.19 7.70 -3.55
C VAL A 92 -0.40 8.00 -5.02
N THR A 93 -1.32 7.26 -5.63
CA THR A 93 -1.83 7.57 -6.96
C THR A 93 -3.35 7.65 -6.92
N ILE A 94 -3.88 8.64 -7.63
CA ILE A 94 -5.30 8.69 -7.99
C ILE A 94 -5.36 8.68 -9.52
N SER A 95 -6.32 7.95 -10.07
CA SER A 95 -6.55 7.94 -11.49
C SER A 95 -8.00 7.56 -11.80
N LEU A 96 -8.40 7.84 -13.03
CA LEU A 96 -9.65 7.39 -13.64
C LEU A 96 -9.34 6.46 -14.82
N THR A 97 -8.24 5.69 -14.76
CA THR A 97 -7.84 4.86 -15.89
C THR A 97 -8.85 3.74 -16.09
N SER A 98 -9.21 3.45 -17.34
CA SER A 98 -10.12 2.34 -17.65
C SER A 98 -9.55 1.01 -17.17
N LEU A 99 -10.42 0.01 -16.94
CA LEU A 99 -10.06 -1.36 -16.54
C LEU A 99 -9.00 -2.03 -17.43
N TYR A 100 -8.70 -1.50 -18.60
CA TYR A 100 -7.82 -2.10 -19.61
C TYR A 100 -6.36 -1.61 -19.60
N SER A 101 -6.04 -0.54 -18.86
CA SER A 101 -4.64 -0.10 -18.71
C SER A 101 -4.00 -0.84 -17.54
N HIS A 102 -2.98 -1.66 -17.82
CA HIS A 102 -2.28 -2.44 -16.80
C HIS A 102 -1.60 -1.51 -15.79
N SER A 103 -1.85 -1.72 -14.51
CA SER A 103 -1.25 -0.95 -13.41
C SER A 103 0.12 -1.45 -12.97
N GLU A 104 0.62 -2.53 -13.59
CA GLU A 104 1.90 -3.20 -13.27
C GLU A 104 3.08 -2.22 -13.30
N SER A 105 3.02 -1.18 -14.14
CA SER A 105 4.11 -0.21 -14.27
C SER A 105 4.49 0.54 -13.00
N LEU A 106 3.57 0.69 -12.03
CA LEU A 106 3.88 1.40 -10.78
C LEU A 106 4.70 0.53 -9.83
N ASP A 107 4.30 -0.72 -9.65
CA ASP A 107 4.97 -1.65 -8.73
C ASP A 107 6.39 -1.96 -9.25
N ASP A 108 6.55 -2.12 -10.57
CA ASP A 108 7.84 -2.23 -11.24
C ASP A 108 8.72 -0.99 -11.03
N ALA A 109 8.14 0.21 -11.20
CA ALA A 109 8.88 1.46 -11.02
C ALA A 109 9.33 1.66 -9.56
N ILE A 110 8.48 1.30 -8.60
CA ILE A 110 8.82 1.30 -7.18
C ILE A 110 9.97 0.33 -6.93
N CYS A 111 9.88 -0.91 -7.42
CA CYS A 111 10.96 -1.88 -7.28
C CYS A 111 12.27 -1.36 -7.90
N ALA A 112 12.25 -0.90 -9.14
CA ALA A 112 13.45 -0.40 -9.83
C ALA A 112 14.09 0.83 -9.15
N TYR A 113 13.28 1.72 -8.59
CA TYR A 113 13.78 2.92 -7.91
C TYR A 113 14.39 2.61 -6.54
N PHE A 114 13.76 1.71 -5.78
CA PHE A 114 14.13 1.43 -4.39
C PHE A 114 14.98 0.17 -4.19
N SER A 115 15.25 -0.62 -5.24
CA SER A 115 16.22 -1.73 -5.20
C SER A 115 17.68 -1.29 -5.46
N GLN A 116 17.93 0.02 -5.64
CA GLN A 116 19.28 0.63 -5.65
C GLN A 116 19.78 0.93 -4.23
#